data_AF-A0A6P5FX18-F1
#
_entry.id   AF-A0A6P5FX18-F1
#
_cell.length_a   1.000
_cell.length_b   1.000
_cell.length_c   1.000
_cell.angle_alpha   90.00
_cell.angle_beta   90.00
_cell.angle_gamma   90.00
#
_symmetry.space_group_name_H-M   'P 1'
#
loop_
_entity.id
_entity.type
_entity.pdbx_description
1 polymer ?
#
loop_
_entity_poly.entity_id
_entity_poly.type
_entity_poly.pdbx_seq_one_letter_code
_entity_poly.pdbx_strand_id
1 'polypeptide(L)'
;MELEGLLSSNGCVMFAPKEWTTYIISSKRKILVGPSLLLQHGIKKGELLNLSAQQLLDCADTSFLHGDSEEGGNMFAAFSYMLKNGGLARWEIYPYKMRKGRCNGQLARQQAAQIDSFHIENYVIENRLRALIDKQPVVAQVLANRSFADYDGRFFAGYPTETTNHEVLIIGYGTDPEHRDFWMIKNS
;
A
#
# COMPACT_ATOMS: atom_id res chain seq x y z
N MET A 1 7.07 -13.04 -11.97
CA MET A 1 8.10 -12.01 -11.73
C MET A 1 8.12 -11.79 -10.24
N GLU A 2 9.22 -12.18 -9.61
CA GLU A 2 9.28 -12.89 -8.32
C GLU A 2 8.65 -12.17 -7.13
N LEU A 3 7.62 -12.83 -6.58
CA LEU A 3 7.07 -12.58 -5.25
C LEU A 3 8.12 -12.78 -4.14
N GLU A 4 9.21 -13.49 -4.42
CA GLU A 4 10.27 -13.80 -3.45
C GLU A 4 10.95 -12.56 -2.86
N GLY A 5 11.17 -11.50 -3.66
CA GLY A 5 11.75 -10.25 -3.17
C GLY A 5 10.81 -9.43 -2.26
N LEU A 6 9.50 -9.65 -2.36
CA LEU A 6 8.51 -9.05 -1.46
C LEU A 6 8.41 -9.84 -0.15
N LEU A 7 8.53 -11.17 -0.22
CA LEU A 7 8.58 -12.06 0.95
C LEU A 7 9.86 -11.89 1.78
N SER A 8 10.97 -11.52 1.15
CA SER A 8 12.28 -11.34 1.82
C SER A 8 12.50 -9.95 2.43
N SER A 9 11.54 -9.03 2.30
CA SER A 9 11.65 -7.66 2.83
C SER A 9 11.09 -7.59 4.25
N ASN A 10 11.62 -6.70 5.11
CA ASN A 10 11.40 -6.60 6.57
C ASN A 10 9.94 -6.35 7.08
N GLY A 11 8.91 -6.88 6.43
CA GLY A 11 7.52 -6.79 6.88
C GLY A 11 6.94 -8.16 7.21
N CYS A 12 6.14 -8.25 8.28
CA CYS A 12 5.40 -9.46 8.60
C CYS A 12 4.36 -9.74 7.49
N VAL A 13 4.41 -10.94 6.93
CA VAL A 13 3.36 -11.46 6.03
C VAL A 13 2.28 -12.08 6.89
N MET A 14 1.05 -11.59 6.72
CA MET A 14 -0.15 -12.10 7.37
C MET A 14 -0.98 -12.89 6.37
N PHE A 15 -1.66 -13.93 6.85
CA PHE A 15 -2.63 -14.69 6.06
C PHE A 15 -4.03 -14.31 6.53
N ALA A 16 -4.82 -13.68 5.67
CA ALA A 16 -6.17 -13.24 6.02
C ALA A 16 -7.25 -13.90 5.15
N PRO A 17 -8.46 -14.13 5.67
CA PRO A 17 -9.56 -14.67 4.90
C PRO A 17 -9.95 -13.68 3.80
N LYS A 18 -10.49 -14.19 2.68
CA LYS A 18 -10.73 -13.33 1.52
C LYS A 18 -11.84 -12.32 1.73
N GLU A 19 -12.76 -12.62 2.63
CA GLU A 19 -13.92 -11.83 3.01
C GLU A 19 -13.54 -10.59 3.84
N TRP A 20 -12.25 -10.39 4.12
CA TRP A 20 -11.75 -9.37 5.03
C TRP A 20 -11.32 -8.06 4.34
N THR A 21 -11.48 -7.96 3.02
CA THR A 21 -11.07 -6.79 2.22
C THR A 21 -12.29 -6.01 1.76
N THR A 22 -12.30 -4.69 1.97
CA THR A 22 -13.46 -3.83 1.64
C THR A 22 -13.21 -2.95 0.42
N TYR A 23 -11.99 -2.43 0.26
CA TYR A 23 -11.62 -1.53 -0.84
C TYR A 23 -10.28 -1.89 -1.44
N ILE A 24 -10.15 -1.70 -2.76
CA ILE A 24 -8.94 -2.05 -3.53
C ILE A 24 -8.51 -0.88 -4.40
N ILE A 25 -7.22 -0.57 -4.37
CA ILE A 25 -6.60 0.36 -5.31
C ILE A 25 -5.47 -0.32 -6.07
N SER A 26 -5.52 -0.22 -7.40
CA SER A 26 -4.46 -0.72 -8.29
C SER A 26 -4.00 0.38 -9.24
N SER A 27 -2.69 0.43 -9.49
CA SER A 27 -2.05 1.30 -10.48
C SER A 27 -1.65 0.51 -11.73
N LYS A 28 -1.48 1.17 -12.89
CA LYS A 28 -1.07 0.49 -14.14
C LYS A 28 0.42 0.17 -14.23
N ARG A 29 1.26 0.90 -13.48
CA ARG A 29 2.66 0.53 -13.27
C ARG A 29 2.76 -0.16 -11.93
N LYS A 30 3.71 -1.09 -11.80
CA LYS A 30 3.97 -1.85 -10.58
C LYS A 30 4.48 -0.94 -9.45
N ILE A 31 3.77 0.09 -9.04
CA ILE A 31 4.17 1.01 -7.99
C ILE A 31 3.05 1.06 -6.98
N LEU A 32 3.42 0.76 -5.76
CA LEU A 32 2.53 0.58 -4.64
C LEU A 32 2.77 1.76 -3.71
N VAL A 33 1.71 2.54 -3.56
CA VAL A 33 1.71 3.71 -2.70
C VAL A 33 0.76 3.36 -1.59
N GLY A 34 1.31 2.84 -0.49
CA GLY A 34 0.59 2.69 0.75
C GLY A 34 0.51 4.06 1.45
N PRO A 35 -0.62 4.40 2.08
CA PRO A 35 -0.79 5.70 2.73
C PRO A 35 -0.14 5.79 4.12
N SER A 36 0.13 4.66 4.76
CA SER A 36 0.96 4.64 5.96
C SER A 36 2.35 5.10 5.55
N LEU A 37 2.91 6.08 6.26
CA LEU A 37 4.22 6.72 6.04
C LEU A 37 5.42 5.75 5.92
N LEU A 38 5.19 4.44 6.00
CA LEU A 38 6.18 3.37 5.99
C LEU A 38 6.02 2.39 4.83
N LEU A 39 4.95 2.45 4.02
CA LEU A 39 4.69 1.47 2.96
C LEU A 39 4.73 2.07 1.55
N GLN A 40 5.84 2.73 1.25
CA GLN A 40 6.08 3.35 -0.05
C GLN A 40 6.99 2.48 -0.90
N HIS A 41 6.42 1.50 -1.59
CA HIS A 41 7.17 0.51 -2.36
C HIS A 41 6.90 0.65 -3.87
N GLY A 42 7.87 1.14 -4.62
CA GLY A 42 7.86 0.99 -6.08
C GLY A 42 8.31 -0.40 -6.49
N ILE A 43 7.89 -0.89 -7.64
CA ILE A 43 8.58 -1.97 -8.36
C ILE A 43 8.99 -1.41 -9.71
N LYS A 44 10.31 -1.38 -9.96
CA LYS A 44 10.88 -0.96 -11.24
C LYS A 44 11.77 -2.06 -11.74
N LYS A 45 11.49 -2.59 -12.93
CA LYS A 45 12.25 -3.69 -13.55
C LYS A 45 12.40 -4.95 -12.65
N GLY A 46 11.44 -5.20 -11.77
CA GLY A 46 11.46 -6.36 -10.86
C GLY A 46 12.08 -6.10 -9.49
N GLU A 47 12.65 -4.92 -9.24
CA GLU A 47 13.22 -4.57 -7.94
C GLU A 47 12.26 -3.75 -7.10
N LEU A 48 12.18 -4.08 -5.81
CA LEU A 48 11.46 -3.32 -4.80
C LEU A 48 12.23 -2.03 -4.47
N LEU A 49 11.62 -0.89 -4.72
CA LEU A 49 12.16 0.44 -4.45
C LEU A 49 11.49 1.03 -3.21
N ASN A 50 12.28 1.38 -2.21
CA ASN A 50 11.79 2.18 -1.08
C ASN A 50 11.69 3.65 -1.52
N LEU A 51 10.46 4.15 -1.63
CA LEU A 51 10.13 5.52 -2.06
C LEU A 51 9.97 6.44 -0.84
N SER A 52 10.12 7.75 -1.05
CA SER A 52 10.05 8.71 0.03
C SER A 52 8.62 8.97 0.49
N ALA A 53 8.30 8.51 1.70
CA ALA A 53 7.09 8.92 2.39
C ALA A 53 7.14 10.40 2.84
N GLN A 54 8.33 10.91 3.17
CA GLN A 54 8.49 12.31 3.57
C GLN A 54 8.16 13.28 2.44
N GLN A 55 8.47 12.92 1.20
CA GLN A 55 8.09 13.73 0.04
C GLN A 55 6.57 13.90 -0.03
N LEU A 56 5.80 12.82 0.20
CA LEU A 56 4.34 12.95 0.27
C LEU A 56 3.91 13.82 1.44
N LEU A 57 4.46 13.60 2.63
CA LEU A 57 4.11 14.38 3.82
C LEU A 57 4.34 15.89 3.63
N ASP A 58 5.46 16.25 3.00
CA ASP A 58 5.87 17.64 2.81
C ASP A 58 5.23 18.31 1.59
N CYS A 59 4.98 17.55 0.51
CA CYS A 59 4.64 18.11 -0.81
C CYS A 59 3.26 17.76 -1.34
N ALA A 60 2.62 16.68 -0.85
CA ALA A 60 1.28 16.36 -1.30
C ALA A 60 0.27 17.34 -0.68
N ASP A 61 -0.63 17.83 -1.51
CA ASP A 61 -1.74 18.64 -1.03
C ASP A 61 -2.84 17.72 -0.50
N THR A 62 -2.92 17.63 0.83
CA THR A 62 -3.91 16.81 1.53
C THR A 62 -5.15 17.62 1.91
N SER A 63 -5.21 18.92 1.56
CA SER A 63 -6.31 19.80 1.98
C SER A 63 -7.65 19.49 1.28
N PHE A 64 -7.61 18.81 0.14
CA PHE A 64 -8.79 18.56 -0.69
C PHE A 64 -9.61 17.31 -0.32
N LEU A 65 -9.15 16.50 0.64
CA LEU A 65 -9.85 15.27 1.03
C LEU A 65 -9.77 15.10 2.54
N HIS A 66 -10.93 14.97 3.19
CA HIS A 66 -11.04 14.75 4.62
C HIS A 66 -10.16 13.58 5.09
N GLY A 67 -9.20 13.87 5.98
CA GLY A 67 -8.24 12.93 6.53
C GLY A 67 -6.95 13.67 6.89
N ASP A 68 -6.71 13.89 8.18
CA ASP A 68 -5.51 14.58 8.64
C ASP A 68 -4.26 13.77 8.26
N SER A 69 -3.41 14.38 7.44
CA SER A 69 -2.16 13.80 6.93
C SER A 69 -1.16 13.42 8.03
N GLU A 70 -1.43 13.83 9.27
CA GLU A 70 -0.60 13.57 10.45
C GLU A 70 -0.98 12.24 11.14
N GLU A 71 -2.19 11.72 10.91
CA GLU A 71 -2.71 10.54 11.63
C GLU A 71 -3.05 9.35 10.71
N GLY A 72 -3.30 9.58 9.41
CA GLY A 72 -3.57 8.53 8.44
C GLY A 72 -3.59 9.09 7.03
N GLY A 73 -2.62 8.72 6.20
CA GLY A 73 -2.48 9.26 4.86
C GLY A 73 -3.70 8.96 3.97
N ASN A 74 -3.97 9.84 3.00
CA ASN A 74 -5.00 9.60 2.00
C ASN A 74 -4.36 9.07 0.70
N MET A 75 -4.63 7.80 0.35
CA MET A 75 -4.07 7.17 -0.87
C MET A 75 -4.40 7.92 -2.15
N PHE A 76 -5.61 8.48 -2.24
CA PHE A 76 -6.00 9.24 -3.42
C PHE A 76 -5.14 10.49 -3.55
N ALA A 77 -4.87 11.19 -2.44
CA ALA A 77 -3.98 12.35 -2.44
C ALA A 77 -2.56 11.96 -2.87
N ALA A 78 -2.07 10.82 -2.40
CA ALA A 78 -0.75 10.30 -2.75
C ALA A 78 -0.62 9.93 -4.24
N PHE A 79 -1.57 9.15 -4.78
CA PHE A 79 -1.58 8.80 -6.20
C PHE A 79 -1.81 10.03 -7.10
N SER A 80 -2.71 10.94 -6.70
CA SER A 80 -2.94 12.19 -7.42
C SER A 80 -1.70 13.08 -7.43
N TYR A 81 -1.00 13.20 -6.31
CA TYR A 81 0.28 13.88 -6.24
C TYR A 81 1.29 13.23 -7.18
N MET A 82 1.42 11.91 -7.19
CA MET A 82 2.35 11.22 -8.07
C MET A 82 2.06 11.45 -9.55
N LEU A 83 0.78 11.44 -9.96
CA LEU A 83 0.40 11.77 -11.34
C LEU A 83 0.78 13.20 -11.70
N LYS A 84 0.50 14.16 -10.80
CA LYS A 84 0.75 15.60 -11.03
C LYS A 84 2.24 15.96 -10.97
N ASN A 85 2.98 15.39 -10.02
CA ASN A 85 4.39 15.67 -9.77
C ASN A 85 5.30 14.83 -10.66
N GLY A 86 4.79 13.81 -11.35
CA GLY A 86 5.58 12.86 -12.15
C GLY A 86 6.26 11.76 -11.33
N GLY A 87 5.86 11.57 -10.07
CA GLY A 87 6.31 10.47 -9.23
C GLY A 87 6.95 10.86 -7.90
N LEU A 88 7.65 9.89 -7.30
CA LEU A 88 8.35 10.00 -6.02
C LEU A 88 9.84 9.69 -6.16
N ALA A 89 10.64 10.36 -5.36
CA ALA A 89 12.05 10.05 -5.14
C ALA A 89 12.21 8.80 -4.25
N ARG A 90 13.42 8.24 -4.22
CA ARG A 90 13.76 7.19 -3.25
C ARG A 90 13.88 7.77 -1.84
N TRP A 91 13.70 6.94 -0.83
CA TRP A 91 13.84 7.35 0.57
C TRP A 91 15.25 7.92 0.88
N GLU A 92 16.31 7.45 0.22
CA GLU A 92 17.67 7.95 0.41
C GLU A 92 17.83 9.41 -0.05
N ILE A 93 17.04 9.82 -1.05
CA ILE A 93 17.08 11.17 -1.64
C ILE A 93 16.23 12.14 -0.82
N TYR A 94 15.13 11.67 -0.25
CA TYR A 94 14.25 12.48 0.59
C TYR A 94 13.91 11.70 1.87
N PRO A 95 14.81 11.72 2.89
CA PRO A 95 14.70 10.89 4.08
C PRO A 95 13.53 11.24 5.00
N TYR A 96 13.03 10.24 5.72
CA TYR A 96 11.95 10.39 6.69
C TYR A 96 12.39 11.17 7.94
N LYS A 97 11.53 12.09 8.38
CA LYS A 97 11.76 13.00 9.51
C LYS A 97 10.68 12.92 10.58
N MET A 98 9.69 12.02 10.42
CA MET A 98 8.59 11.81 11.38
C MET A 98 7.74 13.05 11.68
N ARG A 99 7.84 14.10 10.87
CA ARG A 99 7.04 15.32 11.03
C ARG A 99 6.89 16.04 9.70
N LYS A 100 5.80 16.78 9.54
CA LYS A 100 5.58 17.60 8.35
C LYS A 100 6.60 18.73 8.27
N GLY A 101 7.24 18.85 7.12
CA GLY A 101 8.19 19.89 6.79
C GLY A 101 7.73 20.72 5.59
N ARG A 102 8.60 21.61 5.15
CA ARG A 102 8.40 22.36 3.91
C ARG A 102 8.80 21.49 2.72
N CYS A 103 7.96 21.43 1.69
CA CYS A 103 8.30 20.74 0.44
C CYS A 103 9.63 21.21 -0.14
N ASN A 104 10.58 20.28 -0.30
CA ASN A 104 11.80 20.52 -1.06
C ASN A 104 11.62 20.14 -2.53
N GLY A 105 11.29 21.12 -3.35
CA GLY A 105 11.04 20.92 -4.79
C GLY A 105 12.26 20.48 -5.61
N GLN A 106 13.49 20.65 -5.11
CA GLN A 106 14.69 20.14 -5.78
C GLN A 106 14.82 18.63 -5.58
N LEU A 107 14.60 18.14 -4.34
CA LEU A 107 14.60 16.71 -4.04
C LEU A 107 13.39 16.01 -4.66
N ALA A 108 12.20 16.62 -4.61
CA ALA A 108 10.97 16.05 -5.15
C ALA A 108 10.98 15.83 -6.68
N ARG A 109 11.85 16.53 -7.41
CA ARG A 109 12.06 16.34 -8.85
C ARG A 109 12.96 15.15 -9.20
N GLN A 110 13.64 14.55 -8.24
CA GLN A 110 14.52 13.39 -8.45
C GLN A 110 13.71 12.08 -8.41
N GLN A 111 12.80 11.93 -9.36
CA GLN A 111 11.84 10.83 -9.40
C GLN A 111 12.53 9.48 -9.65
N ALA A 112 12.22 8.51 -8.81
CA ALA A 112 12.63 7.12 -8.95
C ALA A 112 11.52 6.26 -9.58
N ALA A 113 10.27 6.57 -9.25
CA ALA A 113 9.08 5.82 -9.67
C ALA A 113 7.88 6.76 -9.91
N GLN A 114 7.09 6.48 -10.95
CA GLN A 114 5.92 7.25 -11.38
C GLN A 114 4.75 6.32 -11.72
N ILE A 115 3.51 6.72 -11.46
CA ILE A 115 2.33 5.99 -11.96
C ILE A 115 1.77 6.68 -13.20
N ASP A 116 1.14 5.91 -14.09
CA ASP A 116 0.46 6.47 -15.27
C ASP A 116 -1.06 6.62 -15.04
N SER A 117 -1.64 5.76 -14.20
CA SER A 117 -3.02 5.86 -13.72
C SER A 117 -3.19 5.00 -12.46
N PHE A 118 -4.26 5.27 -11.71
CA PHE A 118 -4.77 4.40 -10.66
C PHE A 118 -6.29 4.19 -10.85
N HIS A 119 -6.79 3.07 -10.32
CA HIS A 119 -8.19 2.70 -10.33
C HIS A 119 -8.60 2.29 -8.93
N ILE A 120 -9.78 2.74 -8.52
CA ILE A 120 -10.40 2.38 -7.25
C ILE A 120 -11.55 1.43 -7.56
N GLU A 121 -11.56 0.28 -6.90
CA GLU A 121 -12.68 -0.64 -6.92
C GLU A 121 -13.41 -0.54 -5.57
N ASN A 122 -14.67 -0.11 -5.62
CA ASN A 122 -15.53 0.03 -4.43
C ASN A 122 -16.11 -1.31 -3.96
N TYR A 123 -15.92 -2.38 -4.73
CA TYR A 123 -16.41 -3.72 -4.42
C TYR A 123 -15.35 -4.76 -4.78
N VAL A 124 -15.09 -5.69 -3.87
CA VAL A 124 -14.14 -6.78 -4.09
C VAL A 124 -14.78 -7.88 -4.94
N ILE A 125 -14.42 -7.93 -6.21
CA ILE A 125 -14.71 -9.08 -7.09
C ILE A 125 -13.47 -9.98 -7.08
N GLU A 126 -13.53 -11.11 -6.38
CA GLU A 126 -12.36 -11.94 -6.11
C GLU A 126 -11.56 -12.31 -7.37
N ASN A 127 -12.22 -12.78 -8.43
CA ASN A 127 -11.54 -13.14 -9.68
C ASN A 127 -10.81 -11.94 -10.32
N ARG A 128 -11.38 -10.74 -10.20
CA ARG A 128 -10.75 -9.51 -10.69
C ARG A 128 -9.55 -9.12 -9.82
N LEU A 129 -9.68 -9.26 -8.50
CA LEU A 129 -8.59 -9.02 -7.56
C LEU A 129 -7.43 -10.00 -7.79
N ARG A 130 -7.70 -11.30 -7.96
CA ARG A 130 -6.67 -12.29 -8.34
C ARG A 130 -5.94 -11.87 -9.63
N ALA A 131 -6.68 -11.48 -10.67
CA ALA A 131 -6.09 -11.01 -11.93
C ALA A 131 -5.25 -9.71 -11.80
N LEU A 132 -5.51 -8.88 -10.78
CA LEU A 132 -4.69 -7.72 -10.45
C LEU A 132 -3.42 -8.16 -9.69
N ILE A 133 -3.57 -9.01 -8.67
CA ILE A 133 -2.48 -9.56 -7.85
C ILE A 133 -1.45 -10.29 -8.72
N ASP A 134 -1.90 -11.06 -9.71
CA ASP A 134 -1.03 -11.77 -10.67
C ASP A 134 -0.11 -10.83 -11.47
N LYS A 135 -0.50 -9.56 -11.61
CA LYS A 135 0.28 -8.54 -12.34
C LYS A 135 1.18 -7.74 -11.40
N GLN A 136 0.68 -7.42 -10.22
CA GLN A 136 1.35 -6.61 -9.21
C GLN A 136 0.63 -6.74 -7.86
N PRO A 137 1.32 -6.48 -6.75
CA PRO A 137 0.62 -6.32 -5.48
C PRO A 137 -0.44 -5.22 -5.55
N VAL A 138 -1.40 -5.29 -4.63
CA VAL A 138 -2.59 -4.45 -4.63
C VAL A 138 -2.77 -3.84 -3.24
N VAL A 139 -3.07 -2.54 -3.17
CA VAL A 139 -3.33 -1.90 -1.89
C VAL A 139 -4.79 -2.16 -1.49
N ALA A 140 -4.99 -2.58 -0.25
CA ALA A 140 -6.28 -2.92 0.31
C ALA A 140 -6.50 -2.19 1.63
N GLN A 141 -7.76 -1.86 1.93
CA GLN A 141 -8.15 -1.40 3.25
C GLN A 141 -8.77 -2.53 4.07
N VAL A 142 -8.39 -2.61 5.35
CA VAL A 142 -8.84 -3.61 6.33
C VAL A 142 -9.20 -2.91 7.65
N LEU A 143 -9.81 -3.65 8.57
CA LEU A 143 -10.01 -3.22 9.95
C LEU A 143 -8.87 -3.74 10.84
N ALA A 144 -7.89 -2.91 11.15
CA ALA A 144 -6.94 -3.19 12.23
C ALA A 144 -7.61 -2.96 13.60
N ASN A 145 -8.09 -4.04 14.20
CA ASN A 145 -8.56 -4.07 15.58
C ASN A 145 -7.50 -4.71 16.50
N ARG A 146 -7.84 -4.93 17.78
CA ARG A 146 -6.91 -5.56 18.72
C ARG A 146 -6.40 -6.93 18.27
N SER A 147 -7.26 -7.75 17.65
CA SER A 147 -6.86 -9.05 17.11
C SER A 147 -5.82 -8.92 15.99
N PHE A 148 -5.85 -7.82 15.24
CA PHE A 148 -4.85 -7.54 14.20
C PHE A 148 -3.50 -7.16 14.80
N ALA A 149 -3.51 -6.41 15.90
CA ALA A 149 -2.29 -6.08 16.66
C ALA A 149 -1.68 -7.31 17.36
N ASP A 150 -2.52 -8.23 17.83
CA ASP A 150 -2.10 -9.47 18.52
C ASP A 150 -1.77 -10.61 17.54
N TYR A 151 -1.70 -10.35 16.23
CA TYR A 151 -1.41 -11.36 15.22
C TYR A 151 -0.05 -12.03 15.44
N ASP A 152 -0.04 -13.36 15.53
CA ASP A 152 1.11 -14.15 15.95
C ASP A 152 1.76 -14.99 14.83
N GLY A 153 1.42 -14.71 13.58
CA GLY A 153 1.95 -15.42 12.41
C GLY A 153 1.07 -16.56 11.88
N ARG A 154 -0.12 -16.77 12.44
CA ARG A 154 -1.08 -17.81 12.00
C ARG A 154 -2.10 -17.31 10.99
N PHE A 155 -3.26 -17.94 10.83
CA PHE A 155 -4.33 -17.37 10.02
C PHE A 155 -5.08 -16.32 10.83
N PHE A 156 -5.16 -15.12 10.31
CA PHE A 156 -5.96 -14.06 10.89
C PHE A 156 -7.45 -14.43 10.76
N ALA A 157 -8.25 -14.29 11.82
CA ALA A 157 -9.62 -14.79 11.88
C ALA A 157 -10.65 -13.69 12.19
N GLY A 158 -10.47 -12.50 11.61
CA GLY A 158 -11.42 -11.41 11.79
C GLY A 158 -12.63 -11.50 10.87
N TYR A 159 -13.65 -10.70 11.21
CA TYR A 159 -14.92 -10.65 10.50
C TYR A 159 -14.94 -9.56 9.42
N PRO A 160 -15.65 -9.78 8.29
CA PRO A 160 -15.92 -8.74 7.31
C PRO A 160 -16.54 -7.53 7.99
N THR A 161 -16.11 -6.34 7.62
CA THR A 161 -16.72 -5.09 8.10
C THR A 161 -16.68 -4.05 7.01
N GLU A 162 -17.72 -3.22 6.95
CA GLU A 162 -17.75 -2.03 6.09
C GLU A 162 -16.86 -0.91 6.65
N THR A 163 -16.46 -1.01 7.92
CA THR A 163 -15.57 -0.05 8.58
C THR A 163 -14.12 -0.49 8.45
N THR A 164 -13.33 0.23 7.66
CA THR A 164 -11.87 0.06 7.56
C THR A 164 -11.16 1.21 8.27
N ASN A 165 -9.98 0.93 8.82
CA ASN A 165 -9.14 1.95 9.50
C ASN A 165 -7.63 1.76 9.24
N HIS A 166 -7.26 0.79 8.42
CA HIS A 166 -5.86 0.46 8.17
C HIS A 166 -5.65 -0.02 6.75
N GLU A 167 -4.51 0.31 6.18
CA GLU A 167 -4.12 -0.10 4.83
C GLU A 167 -3.00 -1.11 4.82
N VAL A 168 -3.14 -2.07 3.92
CA VAL A 168 -2.21 -3.19 3.78
C VAL A 168 -1.96 -3.50 2.32
N LEU A 169 -0.93 -4.30 2.06
CA LEU A 169 -0.57 -4.71 0.72
C LEU A 169 -0.90 -6.18 0.49
N ILE A 170 -1.83 -6.48 -0.41
CA ILE A 170 -2.04 -7.85 -0.87
C ILE A 170 -0.96 -8.19 -1.88
N ILE A 171 -0.09 -9.11 -1.51
CA ILE A 171 1.04 -9.57 -2.34
C ILE A 171 0.77 -10.93 -2.99
N GLY A 172 -0.26 -11.66 -2.57
CA GLY A 172 -0.53 -13.00 -3.08
C GLY A 172 -1.83 -13.58 -2.53
N TYR A 173 -2.11 -14.81 -2.92
CA TYR A 173 -3.24 -15.59 -2.42
C TYR A 173 -2.93 -17.08 -2.47
N GLY A 174 -3.68 -17.85 -1.67
CA GLY A 174 -3.53 -19.30 -1.64
C GLY A 174 -4.78 -19.98 -1.09
N THR A 175 -4.66 -21.29 -0.95
CA THR A 175 -5.68 -22.16 -0.36
C THR A 175 -5.00 -23.07 0.64
N ASP A 176 -5.53 -23.10 1.85
CA ASP A 176 -5.11 -24.01 2.90
C ASP A 176 -6.20 -25.06 3.17
N PRO A 177 -5.86 -26.36 3.34
CA PRO A 177 -6.84 -27.41 3.60
C PRO A 177 -7.68 -27.21 4.87
N GLU A 178 -7.12 -26.57 5.91
CA GLU A 178 -7.78 -26.35 7.20
C GLU A 178 -8.40 -24.96 7.29
N HIS A 179 -7.77 -23.96 6.66
CA HIS A 179 -8.10 -22.55 6.81
C HIS A 179 -8.74 -21.90 5.59
N ARG A 180 -9.01 -22.68 4.53
CA ARG A 180 -9.66 -22.26 3.28
C ARG A 180 -8.80 -21.25 2.50
N ASP A 181 -9.44 -20.57 1.57
CA ASP A 181 -8.85 -19.57 0.69
C ASP A 181 -8.42 -18.29 1.44
N PHE A 182 -7.21 -17.80 1.17
CA PHE A 182 -6.64 -16.64 1.88
C PHE A 182 -5.92 -15.64 0.97
N TRP A 183 -5.78 -14.40 1.46
CA TRP A 183 -4.87 -13.37 0.96
C TRP A 183 -3.55 -13.39 1.74
N MET A 184 -2.44 -13.23 1.04
CA MET A 184 -1.13 -12.94 1.63
C MET A 184 -0.97 -11.43 1.71
N ILE A 185 -0.86 -10.91 2.93
CA ILE A 185 -0.89 -9.49 3.22
C ILE A 185 0.45 -9.07 3.83
N LYS A 186 1.12 -8.08 3.25
CA LYS A 186 2.26 -7.42 3.88
C LYS A 186 1.77 -6.24 4.70
N ASN A 187 2.02 -6.29 6.00
CA ASN A 187 1.74 -5.19 6.93
C ASN A 187 2.90 -4.19 6.98
N SER A 188 2.62 -2.95 7.40
CA SER A 188 3.61 -1.87 7.56
C SER A 188 4.32 -1.91 8.90
#